data_AF-A0A3M7CLH3-F1
#
_entry.id   AF-A0A3M7CLH3-F1
#
_cell.length_a   1.000
_cell.length_b   1.000
_cell.length_c   1.000
_cell.angle_alpha   90.00
_cell.angle_beta   90.00
_cell.angle_gamma   90.00
#
_symmetry.space_group_name_H-M   'P 1'
#
loop_
_entity.id
_entity.type
_entity.pdbx_description
1 polymer ?
#
loop_
_entity_poly.entity_id
_entity_poly.type
_entity_poly.pdbx_seq_one_letter_code
_entity_poly.pdbx_strand_id
1 'polypeptide(L)'
;MRASTILGTVLAASAAVASPIVERAAASAFTPHNDFSCTSSKHPNPVVLLHGLGATYYEDINALEAFLKSKQYCTFSITYGEFVEQFPYVGGLEPIDESAKDIGDFVKQVASAYGTEVDLVGHSEGAFQTLYVPKFEDDVKEVVRKVFAIAPPSHGTTFADLYTLSYLGGNLTNDLVQAVLDVGCPACNDLVTNGSAVEALNNGPIAQEGIDYTILTSKYDELVTPPETAFVKEQGVRNIYVQDYCPLDFVGHIGEAYDLNVWTLVDNTLSGSTAGPKICAPGPGIGK
;
A
#
# COMPACT_ATOMS: atom_id res chain seq x y z
N MET A 1 20.66 -52.74 -60.83
CA MET A 1 20.76 -51.26 -60.92
C MET A 1 19.89 -50.69 -59.81
N ARG A 2 20.46 -49.79 -59.00
CA ARG A 2 19.85 -49.23 -57.78
C ARG A 2 18.61 -48.40 -58.12
N ALA A 3 17.48 -48.69 -57.51
CA ALA A 3 16.29 -47.84 -57.54
C ALA A 3 16.31 -46.97 -56.27
N SER A 4 16.43 -45.65 -56.47
CA SER A 4 16.48 -44.65 -55.40
C SER A 4 15.10 -44.42 -54.77
N THR A 5 15.07 -44.53 -53.45
CA THR A 5 13.99 -44.13 -52.56
C THR A 5 13.87 -42.61 -52.51
N ILE A 6 12.71 -42.03 -52.81
CA ILE A 6 12.41 -40.62 -52.49
C ILE A 6 11.55 -40.63 -51.22
N LEU A 7 12.18 -40.22 -50.11
CA LEU A 7 11.52 -40.02 -48.82
C LEU A 7 11.02 -38.56 -48.79
N GLY A 8 9.71 -38.36 -48.92
CA GLY A 8 9.09 -37.06 -48.75
C GLY A 8 8.91 -36.73 -47.27
N THR A 9 9.66 -35.75 -46.77
CA THR A 9 9.49 -35.18 -45.43
C THR A 9 8.33 -34.18 -45.45
N VAL A 10 7.23 -34.52 -44.78
CA VAL A 10 6.16 -33.57 -44.47
C VAL A 10 6.58 -32.79 -43.23
N LEU A 11 7.00 -31.54 -43.38
CA LEU A 11 7.14 -30.61 -42.26
C LEU A 11 5.75 -30.10 -41.88
N ALA A 12 5.17 -30.66 -40.82
CA ALA A 12 4.02 -30.05 -40.16
C ALA A 12 4.52 -28.89 -39.29
N ALA A 13 4.36 -27.65 -39.78
CA ALA A 13 4.56 -26.47 -38.95
C ALA A 13 3.44 -26.41 -37.90
N SER A 14 3.75 -26.77 -36.66
CA SER A 14 2.85 -26.56 -35.53
C SER A 14 2.93 -25.08 -35.14
N ALA A 15 1.92 -24.30 -35.54
CA ALA A 15 1.73 -22.97 -34.98
C ALA A 15 1.33 -23.14 -33.51
N ALA A 16 2.28 -22.90 -32.58
CA ALA A 16 1.99 -22.83 -31.17
C ALA A 16 1.09 -21.61 -30.93
N VAL A 17 -0.20 -21.86 -30.71
CA VAL A 17 -1.14 -20.84 -30.25
C VAL A 17 -0.74 -20.50 -28.81
N ALA A 18 -0.07 -19.37 -28.63
CA ALA A 18 0.19 -18.85 -27.30
C ALA A 18 -1.17 -18.60 -26.62
N SER A 19 -1.37 -19.19 -25.45
CA SER A 19 -2.60 -18.98 -24.69
C SER A 19 -2.62 -17.53 -24.17
N PRO A 20 -3.79 -16.87 -24.11
CA PRO A 20 -3.92 -15.49 -23.62
C PRO A 20 -3.44 -15.31 -22.17
N ILE A 21 -3.31 -16.42 -21.44
CA ILE A 21 -2.74 -16.47 -20.08
C ILE A 21 -1.23 -16.17 -20.10
N VAL A 22 -0.48 -16.67 -21.08
CA VAL A 22 0.97 -16.44 -21.20
C VAL A 22 1.24 -15.00 -21.63
N GLU A 23 0.38 -14.44 -22.48
CA GLU A 23 0.47 -13.05 -22.94
C GLU A 23 0.18 -12.04 -21.81
N ARG A 24 -0.79 -12.33 -20.93
CA ARG A 24 -1.05 -11.52 -19.72
C ARG A 24 0.08 -11.57 -18.69
N ALA A 25 0.69 -12.74 -18.49
CA ALA A 25 1.81 -12.88 -17.56
C ALA A 25 3.05 -12.11 -18.04
N ALA A 26 3.31 -12.11 -19.35
CA ALA A 26 4.41 -11.35 -19.95
C ALA A 26 4.16 -9.83 -19.97
N ALA A 27 2.92 -9.39 -20.20
CA ALA A 27 2.55 -7.97 -20.15
C ALA A 27 2.68 -7.36 -18.74
N SER A 28 2.48 -8.17 -17.69
CA SER A 28 2.66 -7.74 -16.29
C SER A 28 4.13 -7.56 -15.89
N ALA A 29 5.08 -8.15 -16.61
CA ALA A 29 6.50 -8.13 -16.24
C ALA A 29 7.26 -6.89 -16.75
N PHE A 30 6.62 -6.02 -17.52
CA PHE A 30 7.25 -4.87 -18.19
C PHE A 30 6.53 -3.53 -18.00
N THR A 31 5.54 -3.44 -17.10
CA THR A 31 4.93 -2.14 -16.79
C THR A 31 5.95 -1.27 -16.05
N PRO A 32 6.32 -0.10 -16.58
CA PRO A 32 7.18 0.83 -15.86
C PRO A 32 6.59 1.17 -14.48
N HIS A 33 7.46 1.38 -13.50
CA HIS A 33 7.05 2.02 -12.25
C HIS A 33 6.61 3.46 -12.54
N ASN A 34 5.52 3.91 -11.92
CA ASN A 34 4.89 5.22 -12.18
C ASN A 34 4.64 5.49 -13.69
N ASP A 35 4.00 4.54 -14.37
CA ASP A 35 3.62 4.69 -15.78
C ASP A 35 2.42 5.63 -15.95
N PHE A 36 2.70 6.92 -16.19
CA PHE A 36 1.70 7.94 -16.51
C PHE A 36 0.99 7.72 -17.86
N SER A 37 1.42 6.77 -18.68
CA SER A 37 0.70 6.38 -19.90
C SER A 37 -0.36 5.29 -19.66
N CYS A 38 -0.42 4.73 -18.44
CA CYS A 38 -1.42 3.74 -18.08
C CYS A 38 -2.84 4.27 -18.27
N THR A 39 -3.73 3.42 -18.77
CA THR A 39 -5.16 3.73 -18.86
C THR A 39 -5.97 2.51 -18.45
N SER A 40 -7.10 2.73 -17.78
CA SER A 40 -8.03 1.67 -17.42
C SER A 40 -9.48 2.12 -17.56
N SER A 41 -10.22 1.44 -18.43
CA SER A 41 -11.67 1.66 -18.58
C SER A 41 -12.48 1.02 -17.45
N LYS A 42 -11.88 0.06 -16.73
CA LYS A 42 -12.51 -0.63 -15.60
C LYS A 42 -12.34 0.15 -14.29
N HIS A 43 -11.18 0.78 -14.12
CA HIS A 43 -10.80 1.54 -12.93
C HIS A 43 -10.28 2.92 -13.37
N PRO A 44 -11.18 3.89 -13.64
CA PRO A 44 -10.78 5.16 -14.25
C PRO A 44 -9.95 6.07 -13.33
N ASN A 45 -10.05 5.87 -12.01
CA ASN A 45 -9.27 6.61 -11.01
C ASN A 45 -7.93 5.89 -10.76
N PRO A 46 -6.78 6.58 -10.86
CA PRO A 46 -5.50 5.99 -10.49
C PRO A 46 -5.40 5.82 -8.96
N VAL A 47 -4.57 4.89 -8.52
CA VAL A 47 -4.35 4.57 -7.11
C VAL A 47 -2.94 5.00 -6.71
N VAL A 48 -2.82 5.85 -5.69
CA VAL A 48 -1.54 6.18 -5.06
C VAL A 48 -1.35 5.32 -3.82
N LEU A 49 -0.21 4.65 -3.74
CA LEU A 49 0.15 3.72 -2.67
C LEU A 49 1.30 4.25 -1.83
N LEU A 50 1.15 4.21 -0.49
CA LEU A 50 2.11 4.73 0.49
C LEU A 50 2.64 3.60 1.38
N HIS A 51 3.96 3.48 1.47
CA HIS A 51 4.65 2.46 2.25
C HIS A 51 4.68 2.78 3.75
N GLY A 52 4.96 1.80 4.60
CA GLY A 52 5.14 2.00 6.04
C GLY A 52 6.49 2.62 6.43
N LEU A 53 6.64 2.86 7.73
CA LEU A 53 7.84 3.42 8.35
C LEU A 53 9.07 2.55 8.02
N GLY A 54 10.13 3.17 7.51
CA GLY A 54 11.38 2.48 7.23
C GLY A 54 11.37 1.60 5.97
N ALA A 55 10.26 1.59 5.23
CA ALA A 55 10.15 0.91 3.94
C ALA A 55 10.34 1.90 2.78
N THR A 56 10.11 1.45 1.55
CA THR A 56 10.22 2.22 0.31
C THR A 56 9.13 1.80 -0.67
N TYR A 57 9.02 2.42 -1.85
CA TYR A 57 8.02 2.01 -2.84
C TYR A 57 8.19 0.56 -3.35
N TYR A 58 9.42 -0.01 -3.28
CA TYR A 58 9.73 -1.32 -3.86
C TYR A 58 9.67 -2.47 -2.85
N GLU A 59 9.36 -2.19 -1.59
CA GLU A 59 9.03 -3.16 -0.54
C GLU A 59 7.81 -2.69 0.25
N ASP A 60 7.34 -3.45 1.25
CA ASP A 60 6.08 -3.21 1.99
C ASP A 60 4.81 -3.19 1.10
N ILE A 61 4.61 -2.13 0.32
CA ILE A 61 3.43 -1.87 -0.49
C ILE A 61 3.51 -2.44 -1.92
N ASN A 62 4.72 -2.78 -2.38
CA ASN A 62 5.02 -3.22 -3.75
C ASN A 62 4.20 -4.44 -4.21
N ALA A 63 3.94 -5.39 -3.31
CA ALA A 63 3.20 -6.61 -3.61
C ALA A 63 1.70 -6.33 -3.78
N LEU A 64 1.13 -5.45 -2.95
CA LEU A 64 -0.23 -4.95 -3.14
C LEU A 64 -0.34 -4.14 -4.43
N GLU A 65 0.64 -3.29 -4.74
CA GLU A 65 0.69 -2.56 -6.01
C GLU A 65 0.65 -3.52 -7.21
N ALA A 66 1.50 -4.55 -7.21
CA ALA A 66 1.52 -5.57 -8.26
C ALA A 66 0.18 -6.33 -8.35
N PHE A 67 -0.45 -6.64 -7.21
CA PHE A 67 -1.78 -7.23 -7.17
C PHE A 67 -2.81 -6.33 -7.84
N LEU A 68 -2.85 -5.03 -7.52
CA LEU A 68 -3.78 -4.07 -8.14
C LEU A 68 -3.50 -3.87 -9.64
N LYS A 69 -2.24 -3.82 -10.07
CA LYS A 69 -1.89 -3.82 -11.52
C LYS A 69 -2.47 -5.04 -12.23
N SER A 70 -2.39 -6.23 -11.63
CA SER A 70 -3.00 -7.45 -12.18
C SER A 70 -4.53 -7.38 -12.31
N LYS A 71 -5.16 -6.49 -11.54
CA LYS A 71 -6.61 -6.19 -11.56
C LYS A 71 -7.00 -5.07 -12.50
N GLN A 72 -6.03 -4.51 -13.24
CA GLN A 72 -6.18 -3.40 -14.20
C GLN A 72 -6.35 -2.03 -13.53
N TYR A 73 -5.78 -1.80 -12.35
CA TYR A 73 -5.62 -0.45 -11.81
C TYR A 73 -4.36 0.19 -12.39
N CYS A 74 -4.40 1.51 -12.62
CA CYS A 74 -3.20 2.31 -12.81
C CYS A 74 -2.72 2.74 -11.42
N THR A 75 -1.50 2.33 -11.05
CA THR A 75 -0.99 2.51 -9.69
C THR A 75 0.30 3.33 -9.71
N PHE A 76 0.49 4.08 -8.63
CA PHE A 76 1.60 5.01 -8.44
C PHE A 76 2.10 4.90 -7.00
N SER A 77 3.42 5.01 -6.81
CA SER A 77 4.05 4.97 -5.50
C SER A 77 5.37 5.72 -5.53
N ILE A 78 5.74 6.36 -4.42
CA ILE A 78 7.04 7.00 -4.24
C ILE A 78 7.66 6.51 -2.94
N THR A 79 8.98 6.60 -2.85
CA THR A 79 9.64 6.64 -1.54
C THR A 79 9.58 8.09 -1.07
N TYR A 80 9.12 8.33 0.14
CA TYR A 80 9.10 9.65 0.77
C TYR A 80 9.83 9.58 2.12
N GLY A 81 10.11 10.74 2.72
CA GLY A 81 10.74 10.84 4.03
C GLY A 81 12.14 10.22 4.09
N GLU A 82 12.90 10.34 3.00
CA GLU A 82 14.28 9.87 2.88
C GLU A 82 15.27 10.99 3.25
N PHE A 83 16.17 10.75 4.22
CA PHE A 83 17.11 11.78 4.67
C PHE A 83 18.38 11.91 3.78
N VAL A 84 18.64 11.00 2.84
CA VAL A 84 19.96 10.93 2.18
C VAL A 84 20.00 10.20 0.83
N GLU A 85 20.67 10.81 -0.16
CA GLU A 85 21.11 10.14 -1.42
C GLU A 85 22.00 8.90 -1.18
N GLN A 86 22.56 8.74 0.03
CA GLN A 86 23.53 7.70 0.40
C GLN A 86 22.88 6.44 0.99
N PHE A 87 21.62 6.54 1.44
CA PHE A 87 20.85 5.42 1.96
C PHE A 87 19.48 5.35 1.25
N PRO A 88 19.47 5.12 -0.08
CA PRO A 88 18.24 5.08 -0.90
C PRO A 88 17.37 3.84 -0.62
N TYR A 89 17.53 3.23 0.55
CA TYR A 89 16.90 1.98 0.96
C TYR A 89 15.90 2.13 2.11
N VAL A 90 15.76 3.32 2.70
CA VAL A 90 14.88 3.54 3.87
C VAL A 90 14.14 4.87 3.73
N GLY A 91 12.82 4.83 3.68
CA GLY A 91 11.94 6.01 3.69
C GLY A 91 11.11 6.13 4.97
N GLY A 92 10.23 7.13 5.01
CA GLY A 92 9.28 7.37 6.10
C GLY A 92 9.93 7.80 7.41
N LEU A 93 11.16 8.35 7.38
CA LEU A 93 11.87 8.73 8.61
C LEU A 93 11.71 10.21 8.95
N GLU A 94 11.54 11.07 7.94
CA GLU A 94 11.34 12.51 8.12
C GLU A 94 10.08 12.84 8.94
N PRO A 95 9.97 14.06 9.51
CA PRO A 95 8.74 14.50 10.15
C PRO A 95 7.52 14.25 9.26
N ILE A 96 6.41 13.84 9.87
CA ILE A 96 5.21 13.44 9.13
C ILE A 96 4.68 14.58 8.27
N ASP A 97 4.74 15.82 8.77
CA ASP A 97 4.30 17.02 8.06
C ASP A 97 5.23 17.43 6.91
N GLU A 98 6.53 17.12 6.98
CA GLU A 98 7.44 17.31 5.84
C GLU A 98 7.20 16.26 4.76
N SER A 99 7.09 14.98 5.14
CA SER A 99 6.73 13.90 4.21
C SER A 99 5.36 14.12 3.55
N ALA A 100 4.40 14.71 4.28
CA ALA A 100 3.07 15.00 3.78
C ALA A 100 3.09 15.95 2.57
N LYS A 101 4.00 16.93 2.52
CA LYS A 101 4.11 17.88 1.40
C LYS A 101 4.51 17.17 0.11
N ASP A 102 5.52 16.31 0.17
CA ASP A 102 5.99 15.52 -0.98
C ASP A 102 4.89 14.57 -1.48
N ILE A 103 4.19 13.92 -0.55
CA ILE A 103 3.05 13.05 -0.87
C ILE A 103 1.92 13.86 -1.51
N GLY A 104 1.58 15.02 -0.95
CA GLY A 104 0.54 15.91 -1.46
C GLY A 104 0.83 16.38 -2.87
N ASP A 105 2.06 16.80 -3.14
CA ASP A 105 2.49 17.19 -4.48
C ASP A 105 2.44 16.03 -5.48
N PHE A 106 2.84 14.82 -5.07
CA PHE A 106 2.73 13.63 -5.90
C PHE A 106 1.28 13.24 -6.19
N VAL A 107 0.39 13.29 -5.18
CA VAL A 107 -1.05 13.05 -5.34
C VAL A 107 -1.66 14.03 -6.34
N LYS A 108 -1.37 15.33 -6.20
CA LYS A 108 -1.83 16.36 -7.14
C LYS A 108 -1.27 16.16 -8.55
N GLN A 109 -0.01 15.73 -8.68
CA GLN A 109 0.60 15.42 -9.97
C GLN A 109 -0.14 14.27 -10.67
N VAL A 110 -0.43 13.18 -9.95
CA VAL A 110 -1.16 12.02 -10.48
C VAL A 110 -2.58 12.41 -10.87
N ALA A 111 -3.31 13.13 -10.00
CA ALA A 111 -4.65 13.62 -10.29
C ALA A 111 -4.69 14.50 -11.55
N SER A 112 -3.75 15.44 -11.66
CA SER A 112 -3.63 16.36 -12.79
C SER A 112 -3.33 15.64 -14.10
N ALA A 113 -2.43 14.65 -14.09
CA ALA A 113 -2.07 13.90 -15.28
C ALA A 113 -3.25 13.07 -15.84
N TYR A 114 -4.13 12.57 -14.97
CA TYR A 114 -5.30 11.79 -15.37
C TYR A 114 -6.55 12.65 -15.59
N GLY A 115 -6.57 13.89 -15.07
CA GLY A 115 -7.75 14.76 -15.11
C GLY A 115 -8.93 14.22 -14.29
N THR A 116 -8.64 13.48 -13.22
CA THR A 116 -9.64 12.87 -12.33
C THR A 116 -9.10 12.74 -10.90
N GLU A 117 -9.98 12.44 -9.95
CA GLU A 117 -9.58 12.17 -8.56
C GLU A 117 -8.78 10.87 -8.45
N VAL A 118 -7.98 10.76 -7.40
CA VAL A 118 -7.21 9.55 -7.09
C VAL A 118 -7.82 8.79 -5.92
N ASP A 119 -7.53 7.49 -5.84
CA ASP A 119 -7.73 6.72 -4.61
C ASP A 119 -6.39 6.57 -3.87
N LEU A 120 -6.39 6.68 -2.54
CA LEU A 120 -5.22 6.48 -1.70
C LEU A 120 -5.29 5.14 -0.97
N VAL A 121 -4.17 4.42 -0.94
CA VAL A 121 -3.98 3.21 -0.14
C VAL A 121 -2.67 3.33 0.61
N GLY A 122 -2.66 3.04 1.91
CA GLY A 122 -1.43 3.06 2.68
C GLY A 122 -1.39 1.94 3.69
N HIS A 123 -0.18 1.57 4.11
CA HIS A 123 0.07 0.65 5.21
C HIS A 123 0.85 1.35 6.33
N SER A 124 0.51 1.08 7.59
CA SER A 124 1.22 1.58 8.77
C SER A 124 1.39 3.12 8.76
N GLU A 125 2.61 3.65 8.79
CA GLU A 125 2.89 5.09 8.64
C GLU A 125 2.32 5.67 7.34
N GLY A 126 2.45 4.99 6.20
CA GLY A 126 1.80 5.40 4.95
C GLY A 126 0.27 5.41 5.05
N ALA A 127 -0.32 4.51 5.83
CA ALA A 127 -1.75 4.57 6.13
C ALA A 127 -2.11 5.81 6.96
N PHE A 128 -1.27 6.21 7.91
CA PHE A 128 -1.42 7.48 8.63
C PHE A 128 -1.35 8.67 7.67
N GLN A 129 -0.39 8.67 6.74
CA GLN A 129 -0.26 9.72 5.73
C GLN A 129 -1.49 9.82 4.81
N THR A 130 -2.15 8.70 4.47
CA THR A 130 -3.42 8.77 3.69
C THR A 130 -4.54 9.51 4.42
N LEU A 131 -4.49 9.59 5.76
CA LEU A 131 -5.43 10.36 6.58
C LEU A 131 -4.94 11.80 6.79
N TYR A 132 -3.63 11.98 6.93
CA TYR A 132 -2.99 13.27 7.23
C TYR A 132 -3.01 14.22 6.04
N VAL A 133 -2.58 13.75 4.87
CA VAL A 133 -2.39 14.60 3.68
C VAL A 133 -3.69 15.29 3.25
N PRO A 134 -4.86 14.62 3.11
CA PRO A 134 -6.08 15.33 2.76
C PRO A 134 -6.51 16.40 3.77
N LYS A 135 -6.09 16.27 5.03
CA LYS A 135 -6.46 17.21 6.10
C LYS A 135 -5.57 18.46 6.12
N PHE A 136 -4.29 18.33 5.79
CA PHE A 136 -3.30 19.38 6.02
C PHE A 136 -2.69 19.96 4.75
N GLU A 137 -2.63 19.20 3.66
CA GLU A 137 -2.03 19.68 2.41
C GLU A 137 -3.08 20.36 1.53
N ASP A 138 -2.74 21.58 1.09
CA ASP A 138 -3.62 22.42 0.29
C ASP A 138 -4.04 21.71 -1.00
N ASP A 139 -5.34 21.83 -1.31
CA ASP A 139 -6.02 21.30 -2.50
C ASP A 139 -6.01 19.75 -2.63
N VAL A 140 -5.45 19.00 -1.67
CA VAL A 140 -5.38 17.53 -1.79
C VAL A 140 -6.73 16.87 -1.57
N LYS A 141 -7.55 17.34 -0.61
CA LYS A 141 -8.88 16.74 -0.38
C LYS A 141 -9.80 16.86 -1.59
N GLU A 142 -9.62 17.88 -2.43
CA GLU A 142 -10.40 18.13 -3.64
C GLU A 142 -10.09 17.14 -4.77
N VAL A 143 -8.96 16.43 -4.68
CA VAL A 143 -8.50 15.49 -5.71
C VAL A 143 -8.41 14.05 -5.22
N VAL A 144 -8.85 13.78 -3.99
CA VAL A 144 -8.91 12.42 -3.41
C VAL A 144 -10.36 11.98 -3.33
N ARG A 145 -10.64 10.77 -3.81
CA ARG A 145 -11.99 10.18 -3.81
C ARG A 145 -12.18 9.19 -2.68
N LYS A 146 -11.20 8.32 -2.47
CA LYS A 146 -11.24 7.24 -1.48
C LYS A 146 -9.93 7.11 -0.75
N VAL A 147 -10.01 6.72 0.51
CA VAL A 147 -8.87 6.33 1.34
C VAL A 147 -9.09 4.92 1.88
N PHE A 148 -8.11 4.04 1.67
CA PHE A 148 -8.03 2.74 2.32
C PHE A 148 -6.75 2.67 3.18
N ALA A 149 -6.92 2.84 4.48
CA ALA A 149 -5.82 2.85 5.44
C ALA A 149 -5.69 1.48 6.12
N ILE A 150 -4.56 0.81 5.92
CA ILE A 150 -4.24 -0.51 6.50
C ILE A 150 -3.35 -0.31 7.73
N ALA A 151 -3.85 -0.70 8.90
CA ALA A 151 -3.19 -0.57 10.20
C ALA A 151 -2.60 0.82 10.50
N PRO A 152 -3.31 1.94 10.26
CA PRO A 152 -2.76 3.25 10.58
C PRO A 152 -2.60 3.44 12.09
N PRO A 153 -1.49 4.02 12.59
CA PRO A 153 -1.41 4.51 13.96
C PRO A 153 -2.23 5.82 14.14
N SER A 154 -3.51 5.84 13.75
CA SER A 154 -4.36 7.03 13.71
C SER A 154 -4.46 7.76 15.05
N HIS A 155 -4.44 7.01 16.16
CA HIS A 155 -4.41 7.53 17.52
C HIS A 155 -3.07 7.27 18.23
N GLY A 156 -2.02 7.02 17.43
CA GLY A 156 -0.67 6.72 17.85
C GLY A 156 -0.46 5.28 18.30
N THR A 157 0.81 4.93 18.51
CA THR A 157 1.25 3.68 19.15
C THR A 157 2.33 3.95 20.20
N THR A 158 2.93 2.93 20.82
CA THR A 158 4.05 3.13 21.75
C THR A 158 5.39 3.04 21.03
N PHE A 159 6.39 3.77 21.54
CA PHE A 159 7.76 3.74 20.99
C PHE A 159 8.40 2.35 21.10
N ALA A 160 8.04 1.58 22.14
CA ALA A 160 8.51 0.21 22.31
C ALA A 160 7.98 -0.71 21.18
N ASP A 161 6.75 -0.49 20.75
CA ASP A 161 6.16 -1.22 19.63
C ASP A 161 6.83 -0.80 18.31
N LEU A 162 7.08 0.50 18.09
CA LEU A 162 7.86 0.96 16.92
C LEU A 162 9.30 0.43 16.91
N TYR A 163 9.94 0.24 18.06
CA TYR A 163 11.25 -0.41 18.11
C TYR A 163 11.15 -1.93 17.85
N THR A 164 10.00 -2.54 18.14
CA THR A 164 9.72 -3.96 17.84
C THR A 164 9.60 -4.22 16.32
N LEU A 165 9.21 -3.23 15.51
CA LEU A 165 9.33 -3.31 14.03
C LEU A 165 10.74 -3.73 13.60
N SER A 166 11.77 -3.20 14.26
CA SER A 166 13.18 -3.51 13.97
C SER A 166 13.59 -4.95 14.33
N TYR A 167 12.72 -5.74 14.97
CA TYR A 167 13.00 -7.15 15.25
C TYR A 167 12.16 -8.11 14.42
N LEU A 168 11.02 -7.66 13.88
CA LEU A 168 10.09 -8.50 13.12
C LEU A 168 10.38 -8.52 11.60
N GLY A 169 11.12 -7.55 11.07
CA GLY A 169 11.29 -7.31 9.62
C GLY A 169 12.47 -7.99 8.89
N GLY A 170 13.33 -8.79 9.53
CA GLY A 170 14.48 -9.44 8.83
C GLY A 170 15.58 -8.46 8.38
N ASN A 171 16.23 -8.64 7.22
CA ASN A 171 17.38 -7.79 6.78
C ASN A 171 17.08 -6.28 6.73
N LEU A 172 15.81 -5.92 6.50
CA LEU A 172 15.27 -4.55 6.53
C LEU A 172 15.62 -3.82 7.84
N THR A 173 15.85 -4.59 8.91
CA THR A 173 16.05 -4.05 10.25
C THR A 173 17.48 -3.59 10.51
N ASN A 174 18.50 -4.19 9.88
CA ASN A 174 19.85 -3.67 10.04
C ASN A 174 19.95 -2.30 9.39
N ASP A 175 19.34 -2.12 8.23
CA ASP A 175 19.38 -0.86 7.49
C ASP A 175 18.51 0.20 8.19
N LEU A 176 17.30 -0.14 8.64
CA LEU A 176 16.46 0.77 9.43
C LEU A 176 17.14 1.15 10.76
N VAL A 177 17.70 0.19 11.51
CA VAL A 177 18.38 0.50 12.78
C VAL A 177 19.61 1.36 12.55
N GLN A 178 20.41 1.09 11.52
CA GLN A 178 21.55 1.95 11.18
C GLN A 178 21.09 3.33 10.75
N ALA A 179 20.07 3.44 9.89
CA ALA A 179 19.50 4.74 9.50
C ALA A 179 19.00 5.51 10.74
N VAL A 180 18.25 4.88 11.64
CA VAL A 180 17.80 5.52 12.89
C VAL A 180 18.98 5.96 13.75
N LEU A 181 20.07 5.19 13.82
CA LEU A 181 21.27 5.56 14.58
C LEU A 181 22.05 6.71 13.92
N ASP A 182 22.10 6.74 12.59
CA ASP A 182 22.91 7.67 11.81
C ASP A 182 22.19 9.01 11.58
N VAL A 183 20.89 8.99 11.25
CA VAL A 183 20.09 10.17 10.87
C VAL A 183 18.89 10.44 11.78
N GLY A 184 18.53 9.50 12.65
CA GLY A 184 17.36 9.62 13.53
C GLY A 184 16.05 9.18 12.87
N CYS A 185 14.96 9.29 13.64
CA CYS A 185 13.59 9.04 13.16
C CYS A 185 12.60 10.02 13.80
N PRO A 186 12.51 11.27 13.31
CA PRO A 186 11.47 12.19 13.69
C PRO A 186 10.05 11.63 13.55
N ALA A 187 9.74 10.91 12.46
CA ALA A 187 8.46 10.21 12.29
C ALA A 187 8.11 9.30 13.48
N CYS A 188 9.10 8.60 14.03
CA CYS A 188 8.89 7.73 15.19
C CYS A 188 8.40 8.52 16.41
N ASN A 189 8.81 9.77 16.59
CA ASN A 189 8.31 10.63 17.67
C ASN A 189 6.96 11.26 17.35
N ASP A 190 6.64 11.43 16.07
CA ASP A 190 5.37 11.99 15.62
C ASP A 190 4.21 10.98 15.70
N LEU A 191 4.51 9.69 15.53
CA LEU A 191 3.54 8.58 15.47
C LEU A 191 3.27 7.90 16.83
N VAL A 192 4.02 8.25 17.87
CA VAL A 192 3.71 7.74 19.21
C VAL A 192 2.46 8.37 19.79
N THR A 193 1.88 7.76 20.82
CA THR A 193 0.82 8.39 21.61
C THR A 193 1.30 9.74 22.15
N ASN A 194 0.54 10.81 21.86
CA ASN A 194 0.89 12.21 22.11
C ASN A 194 2.06 12.75 21.26
N GLY A 195 2.42 12.05 20.18
CA GLY A 195 3.31 12.57 19.14
C GLY A 195 2.65 13.74 18.39
N SER A 196 3.46 14.64 17.84
CA SER A 196 2.98 15.93 17.33
C SER A 196 1.99 15.76 16.18
N ALA A 197 2.27 14.85 15.24
CA ALA A 197 1.39 14.54 14.12
C ALA A 197 0.11 13.82 14.57
N VAL A 198 0.20 12.90 15.54
CA VAL A 198 -0.98 12.25 16.13
C VAL A 198 -1.89 13.29 16.80
N GLU A 199 -1.34 14.20 17.60
CA GLU A 199 -2.12 15.28 18.23
C GLU A 199 -2.76 16.20 17.18
N ALA A 200 -2.01 16.56 16.13
CA ALA A 200 -2.52 17.37 15.03
C ALA A 200 -3.65 16.66 14.28
N LEU A 201 -3.44 15.40 13.85
CA LEU A 201 -4.44 14.61 13.15
C LEU A 201 -5.73 14.48 13.96
N ASN A 202 -5.61 14.30 15.28
CA ASN A 202 -6.75 14.15 16.20
C ASN A 202 -7.40 15.46 16.62
N ASN A 203 -6.85 16.61 16.23
CA ASN A 203 -7.46 17.90 16.47
C ASN A 203 -8.54 18.19 15.42
N GLY A 204 -9.80 17.93 15.77
CA GLY A 204 -10.94 18.04 14.85
C GLY A 204 -11.08 16.82 13.93
N PRO A 205 -12.04 16.83 12.98
CA PRO A 205 -12.33 15.69 12.14
C PRO A 205 -11.11 15.19 11.36
N ILE A 206 -10.86 13.88 11.39
CA ILE A 206 -9.86 13.20 10.59
C ILE A 206 -10.40 13.02 9.16
N ALA A 207 -11.63 12.53 9.03
CA ALA A 207 -12.27 12.33 7.75
C ALA A 207 -12.68 13.67 7.13
N GLN A 208 -12.14 13.98 5.95
CA GLN A 208 -12.50 15.18 5.21
C GLN A 208 -13.74 14.95 4.36
N GLU A 209 -14.57 15.98 4.21
CA GLU A 209 -15.80 15.93 3.41
C GLU A 209 -15.48 15.59 1.95
N GLY A 210 -16.29 14.72 1.33
CA GLY A 210 -16.13 14.30 -0.07
C GLY A 210 -15.30 13.03 -0.27
N ILE A 211 -14.62 12.53 0.77
CA ILE A 211 -13.76 11.34 0.69
C ILE A 211 -14.40 10.15 1.40
N ASP A 212 -14.44 8.99 0.73
CA ASP A 212 -14.86 7.74 1.35
C ASP A 212 -13.69 7.06 2.09
N TYR A 213 -13.79 6.93 3.42
CA TYR A 213 -12.74 6.31 4.23
C TYR A 213 -13.09 4.87 4.62
N THR A 214 -12.15 3.95 4.38
CA THR A 214 -12.12 2.62 4.98
C THR A 214 -10.83 2.43 5.77
N ILE A 215 -10.97 2.07 7.04
CA ILE A 215 -9.87 1.75 7.93
C ILE A 215 -9.94 0.25 8.24
N LEU A 216 -8.83 -0.43 8.00
CA LEU A 216 -8.67 -1.86 8.27
C LEU A 216 -7.50 -2.06 9.22
N THR A 217 -7.63 -3.01 10.15
CA THR A 217 -6.51 -3.50 10.99
C THR A 217 -6.77 -4.96 11.36
N SER A 218 -5.75 -5.67 11.79
CA SER A 218 -5.88 -7.01 12.35
C SER A 218 -6.16 -6.98 13.86
N LYS A 219 -7.01 -7.88 14.35
CA LYS A 219 -7.15 -8.13 15.80
C LYS A 219 -5.87 -8.66 16.45
N TYR A 220 -4.89 -9.05 15.63
CA TYR A 220 -3.60 -9.59 16.05
C TYR A 220 -2.44 -8.62 15.77
N ASP A 221 -2.74 -7.38 15.39
CA ASP A 221 -1.73 -6.33 15.25
C ASP A 221 -0.98 -6.16 16.57
N GLU A 222 0.32 -6.41 16.51
CA GLU A 222 1.27 -6.38 17.62
C GLU A 222 2.01 -5.04 17.73
N LEU A 223 1.81 -4.11 16.78
CA LEU A 223 2.55 -2.86 16.69
C LEU A 223 1.69 -1.62 16.88
N VAL A 224 0.42 -1.63 16.48
CA VAL A 224 -0.56 -0.60 16.81
C VAL A 224 -1.49 -1.20 17.85
N THR A 225 -1.13 -0.99 19.13
CA THR A 225 -1.83 -1.65 20.23
C THR A 225 -2.50 -0.65 21.19
N PRO A 226 -3.74 -0.92 21.64
CA PRO A 226 -4.68 -1.95 21.14
C PRO A 226 -5.08 -1.73 19.67
N PRO A 227 -5.35 -2.77 18.85
CA PRO A 227 -5.62 -2.61 17.41
C PRO A 227 -6.76 -1.64 17.08
N GLU A 228 -7.78 -1.52 17.94
CA GLU A 228 -8.86 -0.55 17.75
C GLU A 228 -8.43 0.92 17.76
N THR A 229 -7.19 1.25 18.15
CA THR A 229 -6.64 2.62 18.06
C THR A 229 -6.34 3.02 16.62
N ALA A 230 -6.32 2.07 15.68
CA ALA A 230 -6.28 2.40 14.27
C ALA A 230 -7.60 3.03 13.78
N PHE A 231 -8.73 2.70 14.41
CA PHE A 231 -10.05 3.09 13.89
C PHE A 231 -10.39 4.56 14.08
N VAL A 232 -10.75 5.22 12.98
CA VAL A 232 -11.32 6.58 12.97
C VAL A 232 -12.83 6.49 13.18
N LYS A 233 -13.31 6.80 14.38
CA LYS A 233 -14.72 6.65 14.79
C LYS A 233 -15.56 7.89 14.48
N GLU A 234 -15.57 8.27 13.20
CA GLU A 234 -16.33 9.41 12.68
C GLU A 234 -17.48 8.95 11.78
N GLN A 235 -18.47 9.83 11.58
CA GLN A 235 -19.63 9.50 10.76
C GLN A 235 -19.21 9.24 9.31
N GLY A 236 -19.66 8.12 8.74
CA GLY A 236 -19.37 7.75 7.35
C GLY A 236 -18.07 6.95 7.17
N VAL A 237 -17.22 6.87 8.20
CA VAL A 237 -15.99 6.06 8.14
C VAL A 237 -16.30 4.58 8.37
N ARG A 238 -15.81 3.72 7.48
CA ARG A 238 -15.94 2.27 7.60
C ARG A 238 -14.72 1.69 8.31
N ASN A 239 -14.91 1.19 9.52
CA ASN A 239 -13.88 0.50 10.30
C ASN A 239 -14.12 -1.01 10.25
N ILE A 240 -13.11 -1.80 9.88
CA ILE A 240 -13.22 -3.25 9.76
C ILE A 240 -11.99 -3.94 10.34
N TYR A 241 -12.19 -5.11 10.95
CA TYR A 241 -11.09 -6.04 11.15
C TYR A 241 -10.98 -7.00 9.96
N VAL A 242 -9.77 -7.48 9.67
CA VAL A 242 -9.57 -8.60 8.73
C VAL A 242 -10.44 -9.80 9.13
N GLN A 243 -10.51 -10.06 10.44
CA GLN A 243 -11.24 -11.20 11.01
C GLN A 243 -12.75 -11.07 10.95
N ASP A 244 -13.30 -9.90 10.59
CA ASP A 244 -14.74 -9.77 10.37
C ASP A 244 -15.19 -10.49 9.08
N TYR A 245 -14.25 -10.72 8.16
CA TYR A 245 -14.48 -11.48 6.92
C TYR A 245 -13.76 -12.83 6.93
N CYS A 246 -12.54 -12.89 7.49
CA CYS A 246 -11.71 -14.08 7.52
C CYS A 246 -11.29 -14.43 8.96
N PRO A 247 -12.14 -15.12 9.76
CA PRO A 247 -11.89 -15.34 11.19
C PRO A 247 -10.67 -16.21 11.53
N LEU A 248 -10.16 -16.98 10.57
CA LEU A 248 -8.97 -17.83 10.72
C LEU A 248 -7.71 -17.19 10.12
N ASP A 249 -7.85 -15.95 9.67
CA ASP A 249 -6.71 -15.13 9.32
C ASP A 249 -6.16 -14.48 10.59
N PHE A 250 -4.96 -14.87 10.96
CA PHE A 250 -4.29 -14.41 12.17
C PHE A 250 -3.14 -13.46 11.83
N VAL A 251 -3.16 -12.78 10.69
CA VAL A 251 -2.09 -11.87 10.23
C VAL A 251 -1.70 -10.83 11.30
N GLY A 252 -0.40 -10.60 11.50
CA GLY A 252 0.13 -9.51 12.34
C GLY A 252 0.38 -8.23 11.52
N HIS A 253 0.83 -7.15 12.15
CA HIS A 253 0.92 -5.81 11.55
C HIS A 253 1.65 -5.80 10.20
N ILE A 254 2.92 -6.24 10.17
CA ILE A 254 3.72 -6.29 8.94
C ILE A 254 3.09 -7.20 7.89
N GLY A 255 2.43 -8.27 8.35
CA GLY A 255 1.77 -9.21 7.48
C GLY A 255 0.58 -8.60 6.71
N GLU A 256 -0.07 -7.55 7.22
CA GLU A 256 -1.25 -6.95 6.58
C GLU A 256 -0.92 -6.36 5.21
N ALA A 257 0.30 -5.83 5.02
CA ALA A 257 0.83 -5.41 3.73
C ALA A 257 1.00 -6.56 2.72
N TYR A 258 1.10 -7.80 3.19
CA TYR A 258 1.36 -9.00 2.37
C TYR A 258 0.20 -10.00 2.33
N ASP A 259 -0.97 -9.60 2.80
CA ASP A 259 -2.10 -10.50 2.99
C ASP A 259 -3.09 -10.46 1.82
N LEU A 260 -3.35 -11.64 1.21
CA LEU A 260 -4.26 -11.76 0.07
C LEU A 260 -5.72 -11.42 0.41
N ASN A 261 -6.16 -11.63 1.65
CA ASN A 261 -7.49 -11.25 2.11
C ASN A 261 -7.58 -9.74 2.22
N VAL A 262 -6.56 -9.08 2.79
CA VAL A 262 -6.47 -7.61 2.86
C VAL A 262 -6.46 -7.01 1.46
N TRP A 263 -5.63 -7.52 0.55
CA TRP A 263 -5.57 -7.03 -0.83
C TRP A 263 -6.90 -7.18 -1.57
N THR A 264 -7.62 -8.26 -1.31
CA THR A 264 -8.96 -8.47 -1.88
C THR A 264 -9.98 -7.49 -1.30
N LEU A 265 -9.87 -7.12 -0.02
CA LEU A 265 -10.71 -6.08 0.60
C LEU A 265 -10.42 -4.69 0.02
N VAL A 266 -9.15 -4.40 -0.30
CA VAL A 266 -8.74 -3.19 -1.03
C VAL A 266 -9.38 -3.17 -2.42
N ASP A 267 -9.18 -4.18 -3.26
CA ASP A 267 -9.77 -4.31 -4.62
C ASP A 267 -11.31 -4.15 -4.58
N ASN A 268 -11.98 -4.85 -3.66
CA ASN A 268 -13.42 -4.74 -3.49
C ASN A 268 -13.84 -3.31 -3.14
N THR A 269 -13.15 -2.65 -2.21
CA THR A 269 -13.52 -1.30 -1.74
C THR A 269 -13.27 -0.24 -2.81
N LEU A 270 -12.12 -0.29 -3.49
CA LEU A 270 -11.79 0.62 -4.59
C LEU A 270 -12.80 0.48 -5.75
N SER A 271 -13.25 -0.75 -6.03
CA SER A 271 -14.30 -1.04 -7.02
C SER A 271 -15.74 -0.75 -6.54
N GLY A 272 -15.94 -0.28 -5.30
CA GLY A 272 -17.24 0.15 -4.77
C GLY A 272 -18.05 -0.95 -4.08
N SER A 273 -17.43 -2.08 -3.74
CA SER A 273 -18.02 -3.20 -3.01
C SER A 273 -17.57 -3.21 -1.55
N THR A 274 -18.50 -3.49 -0.64
CA THR A 274 -18.20 -3.74 0.79
C THR A 274 -18.05 -5.23 1.11
N ALA A 275 -18.13 -6.11 0.11
CA ALA A 275 -18.01 -7.55 0.32
C ALA A 275 -16.59 -7.96 0.73
N GLY A 276 -16.50 -9.05 1.51
CA GLY A 276 -15.23 -9.69 1.82
C GLY A 276 -14.70 -10.61 0.71
N PRO A 277 -13.52 -11.23 0.94
CA PRO A 277 -13.00 -12.27 0.06
C PRO A 277 -13.98 -13.44 -0.04
N LYS A 278 -14.15 -14.00 -1.25
CA LYS A 278 -14.99 -15.20 -1.44
C LYS A 278 -14.38 -16.45 -0.83
N ILE A 279 -13.05 -16.50 -0.80
CA ILE A 279 -12.26 -17.58 -0.23
C ILE A 279 -11.18 -16.88 0.61
N CYS A 280 -11.10 -17.22 1.88
CA CYS A 280 -10.04 -16.75 2.76
C CYS A 280 -8.79 -17.63 2.63
N ALA A 281 -7.63 -17.01 2.59
CA ALA A 281 -6.34 -17.67 2.77
C ALA A 281 -5.87 -17.51 4.23
N PRO A 282 -5.03 -18.40 4.77
CA PRO A 282 -4.29 -18.08 5.99
C PRO A 282 -3.36 -16.89 5.74
N GLY A 283 -3.40 -15.87 6.59
CA GLY A 283 -2.49 -14.75 6.48
C GLY A 283 -1.03 -15.11 6.75
N PRO A 284 -0.09 -14.30 6.26
CA PRO A 284 1.33 -14.55 6.46
C PRO A 284 1.69 -14.57 7.95
N GLY A 285 2.56 -15.49 8.35
CA GLY A 285 3.04 -15.61 9.73
C GLY A 285 4.13 -14.60 10.11
N ILE A 286 4.20 -13.46 9.42
CA ILE A 286 5.17 -12.39 9.68
C ILE A 286 4.61 -11.54 10.83
N GLY A 287 5.44 -11.21 11.82
CA GLY A 287 5.00 -10.42 12.98
C GLY A 287 4.42 -11.24 14.15
N LYS A 288 4.81 -12.51 14.31
CA LYS A 288 4.40 -13.38 15.42
C LYS A 288 5.54 -14.00 16.19
#